data_AF-A0A0F6TCX7-F1
#
_entry.id   AF-A0A0F6TCX7-F1
#
_cell.length_a   1.000
_cell.length_b   1.000
_cell.length_c   1.000
_cell.angle_alpha   90.00
_cell.angle_beta   90.00
_cell.angle_gamma   90.00
#
_symmetry.space_group_name_H-M   'P 1'
#
loop_
_entity.id
_entity.type
_entity.pdbx_description
1 polymer ?
#
loop_
_entity_poly.entity_id
_entity_poly.type
_entity_poly.pdbx_seq_one_letter_code
_entity_poly.pdbx_strand_id
1 'polypeptide(L)'
;MAVENYAEHDECVELRAYMFALLDQELTAEDCARLNEHVDNCPHCREMLEAESELRGLLRKCCCDPAPGRLRERITYSIRIEQQIIK
;
A
#
# COMPACT_ATOMS: atom_id res chain seq x y z
N MET A 1 -1.99 2.80 32.40
CA MET A 1 -1.04 1.88 31.73
C MET A 1 -1.81 0.62 31.38
N ALA A 2 -2.34 0.55 30.17
CA ALA A 2 -2.95 -0.66 29.62
C ALA A 2 -2.22 -0.93 28.32
N VAL A 3 -1.22 -1.82 28.38
CA VAL A 3 -0.60 -2.39 27.18
C VAL A 3 -1.34 -3.70 26.95
N GLU A 4 -2.57 -3.61 26.45
CA GLU A 4 -3.36 -4.80 26.13
C GLU A 4 -2.87 -5.36 24.79
N ASN A 5 -1.98 -6.34 24.93
CA ASN A 5 -1.44 -7.17 23.86
C ASN A 5 -2.53 -8.12 23.34
N TYR A 6 -3.06 -7.87 22.13
CA TYR A 6 -4.00 -8.75 21.43
C TYR A 6 -3.40 -9.32 20.13
N ALA A 7 -2.11 -9.64 20.14
CA ALA A 7 -1.39 -10.18 18.97
C ALA A 7 -1.40 -11.72 18.89
N GLU A 8 -2.52 -12.38 19.17
CA GLU A 8 -2.63 -13.86 19.18
C GLU A 8 -3.64 -14.43 18.17
N HIS A 9 -4.02 -13.69 17.13
CA HIS A 9 -4.77 -14.24 15.98
C HIS A 9 -3.86 -14.42 14.78
N ASP A 10 -3.95 -15.59 14.15
CA ASP A 10 -3.13 -16.00 12.98
C ASP A 10 -3.20 -14.96 11.85
N GLU A 11 -4.40 -14.42 11.60
CA GLU A 11 -4.65 -13.38 10.59
C GLU A 11 -3.98 -12.03 10.92
N CYS A 12 -3.87 -11.65 12.20
CA CYS A 12 -3.15 -10.42 12.59
C CYS A 12 -1.64 -10.55 12.37
N VAL A 13 -1.09 -11.75 12.56
CA VAL A 13 0.31 -12.06 12.30
C VAL A 13 0.56 -12.04 10.80
N GLU A 14 -0.34 -12.64 10.03
CA GLU A 14 -0.29 -12.66 8.59
C GLU A 14 -0.38 -11.25 7.98
N LEU A 15 -1.36 -10.44 8.40
CA LEU A 15 -1.46 -9.06 7.93
C LEU A 15 -0.15 -8.31 8.20
N ARG A 16 0.43 -8.46 9.39
CA ARG A 16 1.70 -7.81 9.73
C ARG A 16 2.85 -8.24 8.82
N ALA A 17 2.88 -9.50 8.42
CA ALA A 17 3.89 -10.03 7.50
C ALA A 17 3.72 -9.50 6.06
N TYR A 18 2.46 -9.33 5.61
CA TYR A 18 2.14 -8.93 4.25
C TYR A 18 1.71 -7.46 4.10
N MET A 19 1.73 -6.68 5.17
CA MET A 19 1.22 -5.30 5.22
C MET A 19 1.81 -4.42 4.11
N PHE A 20 3.12 -4.50 3.91
CA PHE A 20 3.80 -3.70 2.88
C PHE A 20 3.40 -4.16 1.48
N ALA A 21 3.39 -5.47 1.22
CA ALA A 21 2.98 -6.02 -0.07
C ALA A 21 1.51 -5.67 -0.40
N LEU A 22 0.64 -5.65 0.61
CA LEU A 22 -0.75 -5.18 0.47
C LEU A 22 -0.80 -3.70 0.07
N LEU A 23 -0.06 -2.83 0.76
CA LEU A 23 -0.01 -1.39 0.45
C LEU A 23 0.64 -1.08 -0.90
N ASP A 24 1.56 -1.94 -1.36
CA ASP A 24 2.25 -1.83 -2.64
C ASP A 24 1.49 -2.52 -3.79
N GLN A 25 0.35 -3.15 -3.50
CA GLN A 25 -0.47 -3.91 -4.47
C GLN A 25 0.28 -5.07 -5.13
N GLU A 26 1.18 -5.71 -4.38
CA GLU A 26 2.03 -6.82 -4.85
C GLU A 26 1.46 -8.21 -4.50
N LEU A 27 0.24 -8.26 -4.00
CA LEU A 27 -0.46 -9.50 -3.66
C LEU A 27 -1.48 -9.89 -4.74
N THR A 28 -1.93 -11.15 -4.68
CA THR A 28 -3.04 -11.60 -5.53
C THR A 28 -4.33 -10.86 -5.16
N ALA A 29 -5.27 -10.77 -6.09
CA ALA A 29 -6.57 -10.13 -5.81
C ALA A 29 -7.33 -10.84 -4.66
N GLU A 30 -7.15 -12.15 -4.54
CA GLU A 30 -7.74 -12.97 -3.48
C GLU A 30 -7.13 -12.63 -2.10
N ASP A 31 -5.80 -12.59 -2.01
CA ASP A 31 -5.10 -12.22 -0.77
C ASP A 31 -5.41 -10.78 -0.34
N CYS A 32 -5.45 -9.86 -1.31
CA CYS A 32 -5.88 -8.49 -1.06
C CYS A 32 -7.28 -8.44 -0.44
N ALA A 33 -8.26 -9.16 -1.02
CA ALA A 33 -9.62 -9.15 -0.51
C ALA A 33 -9.71 -9.69 0.93
N ARG A 34 -9.05 -10.83 1.19
CA ARG A 34 -9.04 -11.47 2.50
C ARG A 34 -8.36 -10.62 3.59
N LEU A 35 -7.20 -10.03 3.28
CA LEU A 35 -6.50 -9.17 4.24
C LEU A 35 -7.27 -7.87 4.51
N ASN A 36 -7.94 -7.31 3.49
CA ASN A 36 -8.81 -6.14 3.69
C ASN A 36 -10.03 -6.48 4.55
N GLU A 37 -10.65 -7.64 4.36
CA GLU A 37 -11.73 -8.11 5.24
C GLU A 37 -11.28 -8.21 6.70
N HIS A 38 -10.06 -8.71 6.95
CA HIS A 38 -9.50 -8.73 8.30
C HIS A 38 -9.31 -7.31 8.87
N VAL A 39 -8.76 -6.37 8.09
CA VAL A 39 -8.59 -4.96 8.48
C VAL A 39 -9.93 -4.29 8.82
N ASP A 40 -10.99 -4.63 8.08
CA ASP A 40 -12.33 -4.11 8.33
C ASP A 40 -12.91 -4.63 9.66
N ASN A 41 -12.54 -5.83 10.09
CA ASN A 41 -13.05 -6.47 11.30
C ASN A 41 -12.12 -6.31 12.53
N CYS A 42 -10.87 -5.90 12.36
CA CYS A 42 -9.87 -5.80 13.41
C CYS A 42 -9.35 -4.36 13.60
N PRO A 43 -9.82 -3.63 14.65
CA PRO A 43 -9.42 -2.24 14.90
C PRO A 43 -7.90 -2.05 15.06
N HIS A 44 -7.22 -3.00 15.70
CA HIS A 44 -5.77 -2.94 15.91
C HIS A 44 -5.00 -2.97 14.58
N CYS A 45 -5.40 -3.87 13.69
CA CYS A 45 -4.82 -4.01 12.36
C CYS A 45 -5.09 -2.80 11.47
N ARG A 46 -6.28 -2.21 11.60
CA ARG A 46 -6.61 -0.94 10.94
C ARG A 46 -5.72 0.21 11.39
N GLU A 47 -5.58 0.42 12.69
CA GLU A 47 -4.72 1.47 13.25
C GLU A 47 -3.27 1.29 12.76
N MET A 48 -2.78 0.05 12.69
CA MET A 48 -1.44 -0.24 12.17
C MET A 48 -1.30 0.12 10.68
N LEU A 49 -2.28 -0.23 9.85
CA LEU A 49 -2.27 0.07 8.41
C LEU A 49 -2.37 1.57 8.14
N GLU A 50 -3.20 2.29 8.92
CA GLU A 50 -3.33 3.74 8.87
C GLU A 50 -2.01 4.43 9.24
N ALA A 51 -1.37 4.03 10.35
CA ALA A 51 -0.08 4.57 10.77
C ALA A 51 1.02 4.39 9.71
N GLU A 52 1.09 3.20 9.10
CA GLU A 52 2.03 2.94 8.00
C GLU A 52 1.73 3.80 6.76
N SER A 53 0.45 3.95 6.41
CA SER A 53 0.01 4.76 5.28
C SER A 53 0.34 6.25 5.47
N GLU A 54 0.15 6.77 6.69
CA GLU A 54 0.53 8.12 7.08
C GLU A 54 2.04 8.34 6.99
N LEU A 55 2.83 7.40 7.53
CA LEU A 55 4.29 7.43 7.45
C LEU A 55 4.78 7.47 6.00
N ARG A 56 4.26 6.59 5.14
CA ARG A 56 4.54 6.60 3.69
C ARG A 56 4.14 7.93 3.04
N GLY A 57 3.03 8.52 3.49
CA GLY A 57 2.58 9.86 3.08
C GLY A 57 3.58 10.97 3.43
N LEU A 58 4.15 10.93 4.64
CA LEU A 58 5.18 11.88 5.08
C LEU A 58 6.48 11.69 4.30
N LEU A 59 6.94 10.44 4.12
CA LEU A 59 8.15 10.13 3.35
C LEU A 59 8.05 10.62 1.91
N ARG A 60 6.90 10.47 1.25
CA ARG A 60 6.67 11.01 -0.10
C ARG A 60 6.80 12.53 -0.16
N LYS A 61 6.40 13.26 0.88
CA LYS A 61 6.52 14.73 0.92
C LYS A 61 7.95 15.20 1.19
N CYS A 62 8.68 14.48 2.02
CA CYS A 62 10.01 14.91 2.48
C CYS A 62 11.16 14.36 1.63
N CYS A 63 10.99 13.22 0.98
CA CYS A 63 12.07 12.45 0.37
C CYS A 63 11.88 12.16 -1.12
N CYS A 64 10.77 12.59 -1.73
CA CYS A 64 10.51 12.38 -3.15
C CYS A 64 10.25 13.71 -3.85
N ASP A 65 11.30 14.27 -4.47
CA ASP A 65 11.12 15.40 -5.38
C ASP A 65 10.32 14.97 -6.62
N PRO A 66 9.49 15.86 -7.19
CA PRO A 66 8.76 15.56 -8.40
C PRO A 66 9.73 15.15 -9.52
N ALA A 67 9.39 14.07 -10.23
CA ALA A 67 10.18 13.62 -11.37
C ALA A 67 10.45 14.78 -12.36
N PRO A 68 11.70 14.92 -12.87
CA PRO A 68 12.04 16.01 -13.80
C PRO A 68 11.06 16.08 -14.97
N GLY A 69 10.62 17.29 -15.35
CA GLY A 69 9.59 17.50 -16.37
C GLY A 69 9.85 16.73 -17.67
N ARG A 70 11.10 16.79 -18.17
CA ARG A 70 11.53 16.04 -19.37
C ARG A 70 11.28 14.53 -19.29
N LEU A 71 11.43 13.93 -18.10
CA LEU A 71 11.26 12.49 -17.92
C LEU A 71 9.76 12.16 -17.92
N ARG A 72 8.96 12.96 -17.22
CA ARG A 72 7.51 12.84 -17.21
C ARG A 72 6.92 12.97 -18.62
N GLU A 73 7.35 13.96 -19.40
CA GLU A 73 6.91 14.17 -20.79
C GLU A 73 7.22 12.95 -21.66
N ARG A 74 8.47 12.47 -21.61
CA ARG A 74 8.90 11.28 -22.37
C ARG A 74 8.06 10.04 -22.03
N ILE A 75 7.90 9.73 -20.74
CA ILE A 75 7.12 8.57 -20.28
C ILE A 75 5.66 8.70 -20.72
N THR A 76 5.05 9.87 -20.49
CA THR A 76 3.64 10.11 -20.86
C THR A 76 3.42 9.96 -22.36
N TYR A 77 4.36 10.47 -23.17
CA TYR A 77 4.32 10.30 -24.62
C TYR A 77 4.43 8.83 -25.03
N SER A 78 5.40 8.08 -24.50
CA SER A 78 5.57 6.64 -24.78
C SER A 78 4.31 5.84 -24.46
N ILE A 79 3.73 6.04 -23.27
CA ILE A 79 2.49 5.35 -22.85
C ILE A 79 1.33 5.69 -23.80
N ARG A 80 1.17 6.96 -24.20
CA ARG A 80 0.11 7.36 -25.14
C ARG A 80 0.24 6.68 -26.49
N ILE A 81 1.46 6.59 -27.03
CA ILE A 81 1.72 5.94 -28.31
C ILE A 81 1.43 4.43 -28.22
N GLU A 82 1.91 3.75 -27.18
CA GLU A 82 1.64 2.31 -26.98
C GLU A 82 0.15 2.01 -26.88
N GLN A 83 -0.61 2.83 -26.14
CA GLN A 83 -2.06 2.70 -26.00
C GLN A 83 -2.82 2.95 -27.33
N GLN A 84 -2.23 3.69 -28.27
CA GLN A 84 -2.80 3.89 -29.61
C GLN A 84 -2.49 2.75 -30.58
N ILE A 85 -1.42 1.98 -30.34
CA ILE A 85 -1.01 0.84 -31.18
C ILE A 85 -1.85 -0.41 -30.88
N ILE A 86 -2.37 -0.54 -29.65
CA ILE A 86 -3.13 -1.71 -29.19
C ILE A 86 -4.65 -1.59 -29.52
N LYS A 87 -5.10 -0.42 -30.02
CA LYS A 87 -6.46 -0.20 -30.54
C LYS A 87 -6.51 -0.45 -32.05
#